data_AF-A0A535ZRX4-F1
#
_entry.id   AF-A0A535ZRX4-F1
#
_cell.length_a   1.000
_cell.length_b   1.000
_cell.length_c   1.000
_cell.angle_alpha   90.00
_cell.angle_beta   90.00
_cell.angle_gamma   90.00
#
_symmetry.space_group_name_H-M   'P 1'
#
loop_
_entity.id
_entity.type
_entity.pdbx_description
1 polymer ?
#
loop_
_entity_poly.entity_id
_entity_poly.type
_entity_poly.pdbx_seq_one_letter_code
_entity_poly.pdbx_strand_id
1 'polypeptide(L)'
;MHLPDAVGDPAGSCPDPAAAQRRGALMRCHQHGQSSVEFGLAAIVLLLLALGLTDLGRVFYFDVGLAGAAREGARQATWFDPKAGTNPFLYDAAIKAAVDGVLTNSGLPASSLQNTGGTTCPSTSDANTLYNPPFTD
;
A
#
# COMPACT_ATOMS: atom_id res chain seq x y z
N MET A 1 -30.18 -68.98 40.94
CA MET A 1 -29.20 -68.12 40.26
C MET A 1 -29.85 -66.77 40.06
N HIS A 2 -29.48 -65.79 40.88
CA HIS A 2 -30.01 -64.44 40.81
C HIS A 2 -28.82 -63.49 40.92
N LEU A 3 -28.43 -62.87 39.80
CA LEU A 3 -27.56 -61.69 39.79
C LEU A 3 -28.46 -60.46 39.92
N PRO A 4 -28.15 -59.49 40.79
CA PRO A 4 -28.72 -58.16 40.71
C PRO A 4 -27.97 -57.31 39.67
N ASP A 5 -28.76 -56.50 38.96
CA ASP A 5 -28.36 -55.56 37.92
C ASP A 5 -27.27 -54.58 38.39
N ALA A 6 -26.26 -54.44 37.54
CA ALA A 6 -25.18 -53.49 37.71
C ALA A 6 -25.63 -52.07 37.30
N VAL A 7 -25.39 -51.13 38.21
CA VAL A 7 -24.82 -49.80 37.93
C VAL A 7 -25.56 -48.97 36.88
N GLY A 8 -26.60 -48.26 37.34
CA GLY A 8 -26.93 -46.94 36.83
C GLY A 8 -26.35 -45.89 37.76
N ASP A 9 -25.21 -45.30 37.38
CA ASP A 9 -24.73 -44.05 37.98
C ASP A 9 -25.84 -42.99 37.85
N PRO A 10 -26.28 -42.33 38.93
CA PRO A 10 -27.20 -41.22 38.80
C PRO A 10 -26.46 -40.07 38.12
N ALA A 11 -26.99 -39.65 36.97
CA ALA A 11 -26.68 -38.37 36.36
C ALA A 11 -26.59 -37.31 37.45
N GLY A 12 -25.46 -36.60 37.51
CA GLY A 12 -25.17 -35.57 38.49
C GLY A 12 -26.37 -34.64 38.67
N SER A 13 -26.99 -34.74 39.84
CA SER A 13 -28.09 -33.89 40.24
C SER A 13 -27.57 -32.46 40.37
N CYS A 14 -28.20 -31.54 39.64
CA CYS A 14 -28.18 -30.14 40.03
C CYS A 14 -28.72 -30.06 41.47
N PRO A 15 -28.07 -29.33 42.39
CA PRO A 15 -28.58 -29.20 43.74
C PRO A 15 -29.92 -28.46 43.73
N ASP A 16 -30.90 -29.03 44.45
CA ASP A 16 -32.24 -28.46 44.59
C ASP A 16 -32.18 -27.05 45.23
N PRO A 17 -32.88 -26.04 44.68
CA PRO A 17 -32.77 -24.65 45.11
C PRO A 17 -33.52 -24.34 46.42
N ALA A 18 -33.89 -25.35 47.22
CA ALA A 18 -34.83 -25.17 48.32
C ALA A 18 -34.23 -24.64 49.63
N ALA A 19 -32.90 -24.47 49.75
CA ALA A 19 -32.29 -24.17 51.04
C ALA A 19 -31.13 -23.16 51.02
N ALA A 20 -31.20 -22.05 50.27
CA ALA A 20 -30.22 -20.98 50.47
C ALA A 20 -30.66 -19.61 49.91
N GLN A 21 -31.82 -19.11 50.33
CA GLN A 21 -32.08 -17.67 50.19
C GLN A 21 -31.45 -16.93 51.37
N ARG A 22 -30.22 -16.42 51.17
CA ARG A 22 -29.77 -15.11 51.70
C ARG A 22 -28.36 -14.76 51.22
N ARG A 23 -28.33 -13.68 50.42
CA ARG A 23 -27.20 -12.81 50.05
C ARG A 23 -26.29 -13.31 48.92
N GLY A 24 -26.60 -12.83 47.71
CA GLY A 24 -25.56 -12.24 46.86
C GLY A 24 -24.90 -13.11 45.81
N ALA A 25 -25.55 -14.14 45.26
CA ALA A 25 -25.08 -14.78 44.03
C ALA A 25 -26.01 -14.39 42.87
N LEU A 26 -25.90 -13.13 42.45
CA LEU A 26 -26.45 -12.66 41.18
C LEU A 26 -25.91 -13.55 40.04
N MET A 27 -26.84 -14.23 39.37
CA MET A 27 -26.81 -14.60 37.95
C MET A 27 -25.41 -14.89 37.38
N ARG A 28 -24.90 -16.08 37.64
CA ARG A 28 -23.72 -16.60 36.95
C ARG A 28 -24.17 -17.41 35.74
N CYS A 29 -24.63 -16.73 34.69
CA CYS A 29 -25.00 -17.39 33.43
C CYS A 29 -24.98 -16.42 32.23
N HIS A 30 -23.83 -15.83 31.87
CA HIS A 30 -23.70 -15.01 30.63
C HIS A 30 -22.28 -14.94 30.03
N GLN A 31 -21.37 -15.87 30.32
CA GLN A 31 -19.98 -15.79 29.81
C GLN A 31 -19.80 -16.12 28.31
N HIS A 32 -20.84 -16.63 27.62
CA HIS A 32 -20.72 -17.13 26.24
C HIS A 32 -20.65 -16.05 25.13
N GLY A 33 -20.60 -14.76 25.46
CA GLY A 33 -20.46 -13.68 24.48
C GLY A 33 -19.29 -12.74 24.72
N GLN A 34 -18.59 -12.83 25.85
CA GLN A 34 -17.59 -11.82 26.24
C GLN A 34 -16.38 -11.80 25.28
N SER A 35 -15.89 -12.96 24.86
CA SER A 35 -14.73 -13.07 23.96
C SER A 35 -15.00 -12.50 22.56
N SER A 36 -16.24 -12.56 22.05
CA SER A 36 -16.55 -11.99 20.74
C SER A 36 -16.58 -10.46 20.75
N VAL A 37 -16.95 -9.84 21.89
CA VAL A 37 -16.91 -8.37 22.03
C VAL A 37 -15.47 -7.87 22.15
N GLU A 38 -14.65 -8.56 22.94
CA GLU A 38 -13.22 -8.24 23.08
C GLU A 38 -12.48 -8.40 21.74
N PHE A 39 -12.77 -9.48 21.00
CA PHE A 39 -12.25 -9.67 19.65
C PHE A 39 -12.77 -8.61 18.68
N GLY A 40 -14.05 -8.23 18.75
CA GLY A 40 -14.63 -7.19 17.91
C GLY A 40 -13.95 -5.84 18.10
N LEU A 41 -13.68 -5.44 19.35
CA LEU A 41 -12.96 -4.20 19.66
C LEU A 41 -11.51 -4.22 19.15
N ALA A 42 -10.81 -5.34 19.35
CA ALA A 42 -9.46 -5.51 18.81
C ALA A 42 -9.43 -5.50 17.27
N ALA A 43 -10.42 -6.13 16.64
CA ALA A 43 -10.56 -6.21 15.19
C ALA A 43 -10.79 -4.83 14.56
N ILE A 44 -11.56 -3.95 15.20
CA ILE A 44 -11.76 -2.57 14.72
C ILE A 44 -10.42 -1.81 14.69
N VAL A 45 -9.65 -1.89 15.78
CA VAL A 45 -8.33 -1.22 15.85
C VAL A 45 -7.37 -1.83 14.82
N LEU A 46 -7.35 -3.16 14.70
CA LEU A 46 -6.52 -3.86 13.72
C LEU A 46 -6.88 -3.46 12.29
N LEU A 47 -8.17 -3.34 11.97
CA LEU A 47 -8.64 -2.90 10.66
C LEU A 47 -8.17 -1.47 10.35
N LEU A 48 -8.27 -0.54 11.32
CA LEU A 48 -7.77 0.84 11.13
C LEU A 48 -6.27 0.86 10.87
N LEU A 49 -5.49 0.07 11.61
CA LEU A 49 -4.05 -0.05 11.39
C LEU A 49 -3.75 -0.68 10.04
N ALA A 50 -4.45 -1.74 9.65
CA ALA A 50 -4.24 -2.42 8.36
C ALA A 50 -4.56 -1.49 7.18
N LEU A 51 -5.67 -0.74 7.23
CA LEU A 51 -6.02 0.24 6.21
C LEU A 51 -4.99 1.39 6.16
N GLY A 52 -4.55 1.89 7.31
CA GLY A 52 -3.50 2.92 7.38
C GLY A 52 -2.16 2.45 6.82
N LEU A 53 -1.75 1.21 7.12
CA LEU A 53 -0.53 0.61 6.57
C LEU A 53 -0.65 0.40 5.05
N THR A 54 -1.82 0.00 4.56
CA THR A 54 -2.07 -0.20 3.13
C THR A 54 -1.97 1.13 2.37
N ASP A 55 -2.55 2.20 2.93
CA ASP A 55 -2.48 3.53 2.32
C ASP A 55 -1.03 4.05 2.27
N LEU A 56 -0.29 3.92 3.38
CA LEU A 56 1.12 4.29 3.42
C LEU A 56 1.96 3.47 2.43
N GLY A 57 1.74 2.15 2.37
CA GLY A 57 2.43 1.28 1.41
C GLY A 57 2.18 1.68 -0.04
N ARG A 58 0.96 2.13 -0.36
CA ARG A 58 0.60 2.62 -1.69
C ARG A 58 1.33 3.92 -2.04
N VAL A 59 1.50 4.83 -1.08
CA VAL A 59 2.26 6.07 -1.29
C VAL A 59 3.72 5.76 -1.64
N PHE A 60 4.39 4.90 -0.86
CA PHE A 60 5.77 4.49 -1.15
C PHE A 60 5.92 3.75 -2.48
N TYR A 61 4.93 2.93 -2.85
CA TYR A 61 4.92 2.23 -4.13
C TYR A 61 4.99 3.23 -5.31
N PHE A 62 4.17 4.28 -5.28
CA PHE A 62 4.19 5.29 -6.33
C PHE A 62 5.44 6.18 -6.29
N ASP A 63 5.97 6.49 -5.10
CA ASP A 63 7.19 7.28 -4.95
C ASP A 63 8.40 6.61 -5.63
N VAL A 64 8.57 5.30 -5.40
CA VAL A 64 9.62 4.51 -6.06
C VAL A 64 9.42 4.48 -7.59
N GLY A 65 8.18 4.35 -8.06
CA GLY A 65 7.86 4.41 -9.48
C GLY A 65 8.21 5.77 -10.11
N LEU A 66 7.88 6.86 -9.42
CA LEU A 66 8.18 8.22 -9.85
C LEU A 66 9.71 8.47 -9.90
N ALA A 67 10.42 8.05 -8.86
CA ALA A 67 11.88 8.17 -8.79
C ALA A 67 12.57 7.33 -9.87
N GLY A 68 12.09 6.10 -10.10
CA GLY A 68 12.58 5.24 -11.18
C GLY A 68 12.40 5.88 -12.55
N ALA A 69 11.25 6.50 -12.79
CA ALA A 69 10.99 7.19 -14.05
C ALA A 69 11.90 8.39 -14.29
N ALA A 70 12.12 9.20 -13.26
CA ALA A 70 13.06 10.32 -13.33
C ALA A 70 14.48 9.84 -13.65
N ARG A 71 14.90 8.71 -13.07
CA ARG A 71 16.20 8.10 -13.33
C ARG A 71 16.35 7.60 -14.77
N GLU A 72 15.33 6.94 -15.33
CA GLU A 72 15.37 6.51 -16.73
C GLU A 72 15.34 7.71 -17.69
N GLY A 73 14.58 8.75 -17.38
CA GLY A 73 14.62 10.01 -18.14
C GLY A 73 16.02 10.64 -18.15
N ALA A 74 16.68 10.73 -17.00
CA ALA A 74 18.04 11.26 -16.90
C ALA A 74 19.06 10.38 -17.65
N ARG A 75 18.89 9.06 -17.63
CA ARG A 75 19.72 8.12 -18.38
C ARG A 75 19.59 8.34 -19.89
N GLN A 76 18.37 8.55 -20.39
CA GLN A 76 18.18 8.88 -21.81
C GLN A 76 18.81 10.23 -22.16
N ALA A 77 18.60 11.24 -21.33
CA ALA A 77 19.10 12.60 -21.57
C ALA A 77 20.63 12.70 -21.56
N THR A 78 21.35 11.76 -20.93
CA THR A 78 22.81 11.79 -20.84
C THR A 78 23.51 10.89 -21.86
N TRP A 79 22.76 10.27 -22.78
CA TRP A 79 23.32 9.37 -23.76
C TRP A 79 24.13 10.13 -24.82
N PHE A 80 25.46 9.88 -24.82
CA PHE A 80 26.41 10.48 -25.74
C PHE A 80 26.98 9.45 -26.72
N ASP A 81 26.95 9.75 -28.03
CA ASP A 81 27.62 8.98 -29.07
C ASP A 81 29.02 9.56 -29.33
N PRO A 82 30.11 8.88 -28.92
CA PRO A 82 31.47 9.38 -29.15
C PRO A 82 31.91 9.33 -30.61
N LYS A 83 31.26 8.53 -31.47
CA LYS A 83 31.58 8.47 -32.91
C LYS A 83 31.01 9.67 -33.66
N ALA A 84 29.78 10.04 -33.31
CA ALA A 84 29.10 11.20 -33.89
C ALA A 84 29.43 12.52 -33.15
N GLY A 85 29.93 12.44 -31.92
CA GLY A 85 30.19 13.61 -31.08
C GLY A 85 28.90 14.32 -30.62
N THR A 86 27.77 13.62 -30.59
CA THR A 86 26.44 14.19 -30.35
C THR A 86 25.65 13.37 -29.33
N ASN A 87 24.57 13.94 -28.80
CA ASN A 87 23.61 13.25 -27.92
C ASN A 87 22.34 12.92 -28.73
N PRO A 88 22.23 11.71 -29.31
CA PRO A 88 21.16 11.37 -30.24
C PRO A 88 19.76 11.26 -29.61
N PHE A 89 19.62 11.33 -28.28
CA PHE A 89 18.33 11.21 -27.57
C PHE A 89 18.00 12.45 -26.72
N LEU A 90 18.66 13.57 -26.99
CA LEU A 90 18.53 14.83 -26.24
C LEU A 90 17.31 15.67 -26.72
N TYR A 91 16.18 15.00 -26.96
CA TYR A 91 14.93 15.64 -27.39
C TYR A 91 13.74 15.09 -26.61
N ASP A 92 12.69 15.90 -26.51
CA ASP A 92 11.57 15.69 -25.61
C ASP A 92 10.86 14.36 -25.87
N ALA A 93 10.67 13.97 -27.14
CA ALA A 93 9.97 12.73 -27.47
C ALA A 93 10.70 11.47 -26.95
N ALA A 94 12.04 11.40 -27.06
CA ALA A 94 12.81 10.24 -26.59
C ALA A 94 12.86 10.16 -25.07
N ILE A 95 13.09 11.30 -24.40
CA ILE A 95 13.13 11.38 -22.93
C ILE A 95 11.75 11.02 -22.37
N LYS A 96 10.69 11.59 -22.95
CA LYS A 96 9.30 11.33 -22.58
C LYS A 96 8.93 9.85 -22.73
N ALA A 97 9.30 9.22 -23.85
CA ALA A 97 9.01 7.81 -24.08
C ALA A 97 9.60 6.90 -22.99
N ALA A 98 10.84 7.18 -22.56
CA ALA A 98 11.47 6.40 -21.49
C ALA A 98 10.84 6.65 -20.12
N VAL A 99 10.51 7.90 -19.80
CA VAL A 99 9.78 8.26 -18.58
C VAL A 99 8.42 7.55 -18.54
N ASP A 100 7.65 7.65 -19.63
CA ASP A 100 6.31 7.05 -19.74
C ASP A 100 6.34 5.52 -19.66
N GLY A 101 7.39 4.88 -20.18
CA GLY A 101 7.60 3.43 -20.03
C GLY A 101 7.68 2.99 -18.57
N VAL A 102 8.26 3.82 -17.70
CA VAL A 102 8.34 3.52 -16.26
C VAL A 102 7.06 3.91 -15.52
N LEU A 103 6.44 5.06 -15.84
CA LEU A 103 5.20 5.51 -15.18
C LEU A 103 4.06 4.52 -15.43
N THR A 104 3.86 4.13 -16.69
CA THR A 104 2.77 3.21 -17.07
C THR A 104 2.94 1.84 -16.43
N ASN A 105 4.17 1.34 -16.33
CA ASN A 105 4.47 0.08 -15.61
C ASN A 105 4.24 0.21 -14.10
N SER A 106 4.37 1.42 -13.54
CA SER A 106 4.12 1.72 -12.13
C SER A 106 2.65 2.03 -11.81
N GLY A 107 1.75 1.93 -12.80
CA GLY A 107 0.32 2.26 -12.64
C GLY A 107 0.03 3.76 -12.52
N LEU A 108 0.99 4.61 -12.93
CA LEU A 108 0.85 6.06 -13.00
C LEU A 108 0.44 6.48 -14.42
N PRO A 109 -0.28 7.61 -14.57
CA PRO A 109 -0.59 8.15 -15.89
C PRO A 109 0.69 8.53 -16.63
N ALA A 110 0.65 8.57 -17.97
CA ALA A 110 1.75 9.10 -18.75
C ALA A 110 2.08 10.54 -18.34
N SER A 111 3.36 10.91 -18.43
CA SER A 111 3.83 12.27 -18.14
C SER A 111 3.16 13.28 -19.07
N SER A 112 3.07 14.53 -18.64
CA SER A 112 2.69 15.64 -19.50
C SER A 112 3.80 16.66 -19.48
N LEU A 113 4.30 17.03 -20.66
CA LEU A 113 5.23 18.13 -20.79
C LEU A 113 4.42 19.41 -20.58
N GLN A 114 4.69 20.12 -19.49
CA GLN A 114 4.00 21.36 -19.13
C GLN A 114 4.14 22.44 -20.22
N ASN A 115 5.13 22.31 -21.10
CA ASN A 115 5.26 23.15 -22.27
C ASN A 115 5.08 22.33 -23.56
N THR A 116 3.83 22.21 -24.00
CA THR A 116 3.44 21.50 -25.23
C THR A 116 3.46 22.41 -26.47
N GLY A 117 3.91 23.67 -26.34
CA GLY A 117 3.74 24.73 -27.34
C GLY A 117 5.02 25.34 -27.93
N GLY A 118 6.19 24.76 -27.65
CA GLY A 118 7.48 25.22 -28.16
C GLY A 118 8.34 25.95 -27.13
N THR A 119 9.61 25.56 -27.09
CA THR A 119 10.79 26.21 -26.46
C THR A 119 10.53 27.16 -25.27
N THR A 120 10.44 26.59 -24.06
CA THR A 120 10.75 27.31 -22.80
C THR A 120 11.73 26.54 -21.91
N CYS A 121 12.54 25.62 -22.48
CA CYS A 121 13.85 25.45 -21.87
C CYS A 121 14.45 26.87 -21.80
N PRO A 122 14.89 27.34 -20.61
CA PRO A 122 15.38 28.70 -20.47
C PRO A 122 16.37 28.95 -21.60
N SER A 123 16.06 29.91 -22.47
CA SER A 123 16.98 30.32 -23.53
C SER A 123 18.32 30.54 -22.87
N THR A 124 19.36 29.92 -23.40
CA THR A 124 20.71 30.01 -22.85
C THR A 124 21.01 31.50 -22.57
N SER A 125 21.07 31.91 -21.31
CA SER A 125 21.30 33.32 -20.96
C SER A 125 22.63 33.84 -21.50
N ASP A 126 23.49 32.90 -21.88
CA ASP A 126 24.88 33.07 -22.21
C ASP A 126 25.09 33.27 -23.72
N ALA A 127 24.01 33.28 -24.52
CA ALA A 127 24.02 33.40 -25.98
C ALA A 127 24.91 32.37 -26.72
N ASN A 128 25.32 31.31 -26.02
CA ASN A 128 26.18 30.26 -26.56
C ASN A 128 25.36 29.21 -27.32
N THR A 129 24.86 29.61 -28.48
CA THR A 129 24.07 28.74 -29.37
C THR A 129 24.91 27.63 -30.03
N LEU A 130 26.24 27.73 -29.98
CA LEU A 130 27.16 26.76 -30.56
C LEU A 130 27.33 25.51 -29.68
N TYR A 131 27.31 25.68 -28.35
CA TYR A 131 27.47 24.58 -27.38
C TYR A 131 26.20 24.28 -26.58
N ASN A 132 25.22 25.19 -26.58
CA ASN A 132 23.93 24.99 -25.95
C ASN A 132 22.83 25.36 -26.99
N PRO A 133 22.71 24.60 -28.09
CA PRO A 133 21.62 24.82 -29.03
C PRO A 133 20.28 24.61 -28.31
N PRO A 134 19.22 25.36 -28.65
CA PRO A 134 17.90 25.11 -28.11
C PRO A 134 17.54 23.64 -28.38
N PHE A 135 17.12 22.91 -27.33
CA PHE A 135 16.64 21.54 -27.47
C PHE A 135 15.50 21.55 -28.49
N THR A 136 15.72 20.93 -29.64
CA THR A 136 14.72 20.80 -30.69
C THR A 136 13.82 19.61 -30.35
N ASP A 137 12.52 19.78 -30.55
CA ASP A 137 11.50 18.72 -30.38
C ASP A 137 11.81 17.46 -31.21
#